data_AF-A0A1Y5Z2W1-F1
#
_entry.id   AF-A0A1Y5Z2W1-F1
#
_cell.length_a   1.000
_cell.length_b   1.000
_cell.length_c   1.000
_cell.angle_alpha   90.00
_cell.angle_beta   90.00
_cell.angle_gamma   90.00
#
_symmetry.space_group_name_H-M   'P 1'
#
loop_
_entity.id
_entity.type
_entity.pdbx_description
1 polymer ?
#
loop_
_entity_poly.entity_id
_entity_poly.type
_entity_poly.pdbx_seq_one_letter_code
_entity_poly.pdbx_strand_id
1 'polypeptide(L)'
;MTILTFITGIKPDNSEKFPRLASAVEFVAGMEEPCLTAVSQYLEDSEDKVDQQLAAHIQAFENLSFAHLIFGDGTNRDIELDTAVNIIQIQHLDMPDIQKDPKDYTLQENLSVSMLMSLSSFARKFFQKDPTKFKIVLLDEAWAIMGTSQGRELARKLVREGRALNSAVYFATQSASDLGDETFKNNIGMKFSFRNTDSKEISSILDFFGLPDNEENHAIVTNLETGQCLFQDIQGRTGVVTMDVVFKDLYDAFDTRPNARKNYRKSNDDEKQEVNATFVEEGGEKINVGVS
;
A
#
# COMPACT_ATOMS: atom_id res chain seq x y z
N MET A 1 -5.07 -15.20 10.88
CA MET A 1 -4.41 -16.46 10.48
C MET A 1 -3.27 -16.25 9.49
N THR A 2 -3.52 -15.81 8.24
CA THR A 2 -2.47 -15.71 7.19
C THR A 2 -1.23 -14.92 7.59
N ILE A 3 -1.40 -13.75 8.21
CA ILE A 3 -0.30 -12.92 8.73
C ILE A 3 0.53 -13.70 9.75
N LEU A 4 -0.12 -14.27 10.77
CA LEU A 4 0.56 -15.03 11.82
C LEU A 4 1.29 -16.26 11.27
N THR A 5 0.69 -17.02 10.36
CA THR A 5 1.36 -18.17 9.73
C THR A 5 2.54 -17.74 8.88
N PHE A 6 2.47 -16.57 8.25
CA PHE A 6 3.56 -16.04 7.44
C PHE A 6 4.73 -15.60 8.32
N ILE A 7 4.50 -14.72 9.31
CA ILE A 7 5.58 -14.23 10.18
C ILE A 7 6.21 -15.34 11.01
N THR A 8 5.42 -16.29 11.52
CA THR A 8 5.93 -17.39 12.33
C THR A 8 6.54 -18.52 11.49
N GLY A 9 6.36 -18.50 10.16
CA GLY A 9 6.75 -19.59 9.26
C GLY A 9 6.01 -20.91 9.50
N ILE A 10 4.92 -20.90 10.28
CA ILE A 10 4.14 -22.09 10.60
C ILE A 10 3.32 -22.50 9.39
N LYS A 11 3.65 -23.67 8.85
CA LYS A 11 2.98 -24.25 7.70
C LYS A 11 1.71 -25.04 8.11
N PRO A 12 0.72 -25.15 7.21
CA PRO A 12 -0.48 -25.96 7.44
C PRO A 12 -0.24 -27.45 7.74
N ASP A 13 0.89 -28.00 7.31
CA ASP A 13 1.28 -29.40 7.57
C ASP A 13 1.92 -29.61 8.95
N ASN A 14 2.18 -28.55 9.71
CA ASN A 14 2.63 -28.65 11.10
C ASN A 14 1.47 -29.06 12.01
N SER A 15 1.32 -30.36 12.23
CA SER A 15 0.20 -30.97 12.98
C SER A 15 0.11 -30.54 14.44
N GLU A 16 1.18 -30.00 15.02
CA GLU A 16 1.23 -29.59 16.42
C GLU A 16 0.91 -28.09 16.56
N LYS A 17 1.65 -27.23 15.86
CA LYS A 17 1.58 -25.77 16.03
C LYS A 17 0.45 -25.12 15.25
N PHE A 18 0.13 -25.60 14.05
CA PHE A 18 -0.88 -24.95 13.19
C PHE A 18 -2.30 -25.00 13.78
N PRO A 19 -2.80 -26.14 14.31
CA PRO A 19 -4.14 -26.21 14.90
C PRO A 19 -4.28 -25.33 16.15
N ARG A 20 -3.21 -25.22 16.96
CA ARG A 20 -3.17 -24.37 18.16
C ARG A 20 -3.27 -22.90 17.79
N LEU A 21 -2.45 -22.46 16.83
CA LEU A 21 -2.51 -21.09 16.31
C LEU A 21 -3.89 -20.78 15.69
N ALA A 22 -4.45 -21.72 14.92
CA ALA A 22 -5.78 -21.56 14.34
C ALA A 22 -6.87 -21.38 15.41
N SER A 23 -6.83 -22.21 16.46
CA SER A 23 -7.79 -22.17 17.56
C SER A 23 -7.68 -20.87 18.36
N ALA A 24 -6.45 -20.41 18.63
CA ALA A 24 -6.23 -19.13 19.30
C ALA A 24 -6.76 -17.94 18.47
N VAL A 25 -6.51 -17.94 17.16
CA VAL A 25 -7.04 -16.91 16.26
C VAL A 25 -8.57 -16.93 16.22
N GLU A 26 -9.18 -18.12 16.17
CA GLU A 26 -10.64 -18.27 16.14
C GLU A 26 -11.29 -17.79 17.44
N PHE A 27 -10.69 -18.12 18.60
CA PHE A 27 -11.14 -17.64 19.90
C PHE A 27 -11.07 -16.10 19.97
N VAL A 28 -9.90 -15.53 19.65
CA VAL A 28 -9.70 -14.07 19.71
C VAL A 28 -10.60 -13.33 18.74
N ALA A 29 -10.86 -13.88 17.55
CA ALA A 29 -11.79 -13.29 16.59
C ALA A 29 -13.23 -13.18 17.10
N GLY A 30 -13.60 -13.93 18.15
CA GLY A 30 -14.90 -13.86 18.83
C GLY A 30 -14.95 -12.90 20.02
N MET A 31 -13.84 -12.25 20.37
CA MET A 31 -13.78 -11.27 21.48
C MET A 31 -14.37 -9.92 21.06
N GLU A 32 -14.64 -9.05 22.04
CA GLU A 32 -15.17 -7.70 21.81
C GLU A 32 -14.16 -6.81 21.06
N GLU A 33 -12.88 -6.89 21.43
CA GLU A 33 -11.78 -6.15 20.80
C GLU A 33 -10.72 -7.12 20.23
N PRO A 34 -10.98 -7.73 19.06
CA PRO A 34 -10.08 -8.72 18.48
C PRO A 34 -8.82 -8.05 17.94
N CYS A 35 -7.64 -8.46 18.42
CA CYS A 35 -6.37 -7.94 17.94
C CYS A 35 -5.28 -9.04 17.91
N LEU A 36 -4.20 -8.82 17.16
CA LEU A 36 -3.13 -9.83 17.07
C LEU A 36 -2.36 -9.98 18.38
N THR A 37 -2.25 -8.92 19.18
CA THR A 37 -1.67 -8.99 20.54
C THR A 37 -2.52 -9.84 21.47
N ALA A 38 -3.86 -9.83 21.34
CA ALA A 38 -4.71 -10.73 22.11
C ALA A 38 -4.46 -12.21 21.76
N VAL A 39 -3.99 -12.52 20.54
CA VAL A 39 -3.62 -13.90 20.16
C VAL A 39 -2.37 -14.37 20.89
N SER A 40 -1.34 -13.52 21.02
CA SER A 40 -0.13 -13.88 21.77
C SER A 40 -0.42 -13.99 23.26
N GLN A 41 -1.21 -13.08 23.83
CA GLN A 41 -1.66 -13.14 25.23
C GLN A 41 -2.46 -14.42 25.54
N TYR A 42 -3.44 -14.76 24.69
CA TYR A 42 -4.22 -15.99 24.84
C TYR A 42 -3.34 -17.25 24.85
N LEU A 43 -2.31 -17.28 24.01
CA LEU A 43 -1.35 -18.40 23.95
C LEU A 43 -0.39 -18.41 25.16
N GLU A 44 -0.03 -17.23 25.69
CA GLU A 44 0.84 -17.09 26.85
C GLU A 44 0.17 -17.59 28.14
N ASP A 45 -1.13 -17.33 28.29
CA ASP A 45 -1.93 -17.75 29.44
C ASP A 45 -2.21 -19.28 29.49
N SER A 46 -1.85 -20.01 28.44
CA SER A 46 -1.97 -21.47 28.38
C SER A 46 -0.92 -22.16 29.26
N GLU A 47 -1.30 -23.26 29.91
CA GLU A 47 -0.35 -24.14 30.63
C GLU A 47 0.48 -25.01 29.67
N ASP A 48 0.14 -25.06 28.38
CA ASP A 48 0.84 -25.86 27.39
C ASP A 48 2.13 -25.19 26.91
N LYS A 49 3.24 -25.93 26.97
CA LYS A 49 4.57 -25.43 26.56
C LYS A 49 4.65 -25.02 25.09
N VAL A 50 3.89 -25.65 24.21
CA VAL A 50 3.87 -25.32 22.78
C VAL A 50 3.17 -23.98 22.58
N ASP A 51 2.07 -23.74 23.27
CA ASP A 51 1.34 -22.48 23.21
C ASP A 51 2.23 -21.33 23.73
N GLN A 52 2.91 -21.52 24.86
CA GLN A 52 3.86 -20.54 25.40
C GLN A 52 5.03 -20.26 24.44
N GLN A 53 5.54 -21.29 23.74
CA GLN A 53 6.56 -21.09 22.70
C GLN A 53 6.03 -20.31 21.49
N LEU A 54 4.78 -20.53 21.10
CA LEU A 54 4.12 -19.78 20.03
C LEU A 54 3.93 -18.32 20.43
N ALA A 55 3.48 -18.06 21.66
CA ALA A 55 3.34 -16.72 22.21
C ALA A 55 4.68 -15.97 22.17
N ALA A 56 5.74 -16.57 22.73
CA ALA A 56 7.08 -15.97 22.72
C ALA A 56 7.60 -15.70 21.30
N HIS A 57 7.30 -16.58 20.34
CA HIS A 57 7.69 -16.38 18.96
C HIS A 57 6.95 -15.20 18.32
N ILE A 58 5.64 -15.05 18.56
CA ILE A 58 4.84 -13.92 18.06
C ILE A 58 5.28 -12.60 18.71
N GLN A 59 5.49 -12.59 20.03
CA GLN A 59 5.95 -11.42 20.79
C GLN A 59 7.33 -10.93 20.35
N ALA A 60 8.19 -11.83 19.84
CA ALA A 60 9.46 -11.41 19.25
C ALA A 60 9.28 -10.48 18.04
N PHE A 61 8.16 -10.61 17.30
CA PHE A 61 7.80 -9.68 16.24
C PHE A 61 7.15 -8.41 16.79
N GLU A 62 6.29 -8.51 17.81
CA GLU A 62 5.59 -7.37 18.43
C GLU A 62 6.55 -6.28 18.93
N ASN A 63 7.71 -6.68 19.44
CA ASN A 63 8.70 -5.76 20.01
C ASN A 63 9.51 -4.97 18.96
N LEU A 64 9.24 -5.15 17.67
CA LEU A 64 9.90 -4.40 16.60
C LEU A 64 9.19 -3.08 16.37
N SER A 65 9.96 -2.01 16.12
CA SER A 65 9.49 -0.61 16.12
C SER A 65 8.33 -0.28 15.17
N PHE A 66 8.04 -1.12 14.17
CA PHE A 66 6.94 -0.94 13.22
C PHE A 66 5.92 -2.09 13.25
N ALA A 67 6.07 -3.06 14.17
CA ALA A 67 5.10 -4.14 14.35
C ALA A 67 3.76 -3.64 14.87
N HIS A 68 3.71 -2.49 15.55
CA HIS A 68 2.48 -1.83 16.02
C HIS A 68 1.46 -1.55 14.90
N LEU A 69 1.89 -1.51 13.64
CA LEU A 69 0.99 -1.36 12.48
C LEU A 69 0.17 -2.63 12.18
N ILE A 70 0.65 -3.78 12.64
CA ILE A 70 0.03 -5.11 12.46
C ILE A 70 -0.53 -5.60 13.81
N PHE A 71 0.21 -5.38 14.88
CA PHE A 71 -0.11 -5.72 16.27
C PHE A 71 -0.70 -4.51 16.99
N GLY A 72 -1.98 -4.27 16.74
CA GLY A 72 -2.76 -3.34 17.55
C GLY A 72 -3.14 -3.95 18.90
N ASP A 73 -3.45 -3.09 19.87
CA ASP A 73 -3.93 -3.46 21.20
C ASP A 73 -5.47 -3.45 21.32
N GLY A 74 -6.17 -3.15 20.22
CA GLY A 74 -7.64 -3.05 20.18
C GLY A 74 -8.19 -1.65 20.44
N THR A 75 -7.36 -0.71 20.91
CA THR A 75 -7.80 0.64 21.30
C THR A 75 -7.74 1.67 20.18
N ASN A 76 -7.02 1.36 19.10
CA ASN A 76 -6.85 2.25 17.95
C ASN A 76 -8.13 2.40 17.14
N ARG A 77 -8.37 3.61 16.60
CA ARG A 77 -9.48 3.87 15.68
C ARG A 77 -9.39 2.97 14.46
N ASP A 78 -10.47 2.25 14.18
CA ASP A 78 -10.63 1.53 12.92
C ASP A 78 -10.56 2.49 11.73
N ILE A 79 -9.92 2.03 10.65
CA ILE A 79 -9.99 2.75 9.37
C ILE A 79 -11.40 2.60 8.81
N GLU A 80 -12.18 3.68 8.89
CA GLU A 80 -13.55 3.70 8.41
C GLU A 80 -13.61 3.57 6.88
N LEU A 81 -14.22 2.48 6.42
CA LEU A 81 -14.41 2.21 4.99
C LEU A 81 -15.48 3.10 4.33
N ASP A 82 -16.17 3.99 5.06
CA ASP A 82 -17.18 4.92 4.49
C ASP A 82 -16.65 6.33 4.26
N THR A 83 -15.41 6.61 4.68
CA THR A 83 -14.75 7.88 4.42
C THR A 83 -14.52 8.06 2.92
N ALA A 84 -14.75 9.27 2.41
CA ALA A 84 -14.59 9.58 0.99
C ALA A 84 -13.16 9.35 0.47
N VAL A 85 -12.15 9.65 1.31
CA VAL A 85 -10.74 9.45 1.00
C VAL A 85 -10.05 8.88 2.25
N ASN A 86 -9.38 7.74 2.09
CA ASN A 86 -8.51 7.15 3.10
C ASN A 86 -7.06 7.22 2.59
N ILE A 87 -6.17 7.84 3.34
CA ILE A 87 -4.73 7.89 3.04
C ILE A 87 -4.02 7.02 4.05
N ILE A 88 -3.42 5.92 3.58
CA ILE A 88 -2.63 5.03 4.41
C ILE A 88 -1.16 5.28 4.07
N GLN A 89 -0.48 5.99 4.95
CA GLN A 89 0.95 6.23 4.79
C GLN A 89 1.74 5.12 5.48
N ILE A 90 2.71 4.57 4.75
CA ILE A 90 3.58 3.52 5.27
C ILE A 90 5.00 3.96 5.02
N GLN A 91 5.80 3.96 6.07
CA GLN A 91 7.21 4.31 6.01
C GLN A 91 8.04 3.07 6.33
N HIS A 92 9.26 3.03 5.78
CA HIS A 92 10.26 2.02 6.10
C HIS A 92 9.88 0.56 5.79
N LEU A 93 9.04 0.33 4.76
CA LEU A 93 8.89 -1.00 4.18
C LEU A 93 10.21 -1.40 3.54
N ASP A 94 10.78 -2.51 4.00
CA ASP A 94 11.96 -3.13 3.42
C ASP A 94 11.50 -4.37 2.65
N MET A 95 11.41 -4.24 1.34
CA MET A 95 10.86 -5.29 0.50
C MET A 95 11.95 -6.27 0.09
N PRO A 96 11.75 -7.60 0.23
CA PRO A 96 12.74 -8.57 -0.18
C PRO A 96 12.92 -8.56 -1.71
N ASP A 97 14.11 -8.92 -2.15
CA ASP A 97 14.39 -9.14 -3.58
C ASP A 97 13.47 -10.22 -4.16
N ILE A 98 13.05 -10.03 -5.41
CA ILE A 98 12.18 -10.93 -6.17
C ILE A 98 12.69 -12.38 -6.20
N GLN A 99 14.00 -12.60 -6.22
CA GLN A 99 14.63 -13.92 -6.29
C GLN A 99 14.97 -14.51 -4.92
N LYS A 100 14.81 -13.74 -3.85
CA LYS A 100 15.13 -14.19 -2.51
C LYS A 100 14.11 -15.23 -2.04
N ASP A 101 14.57 -16.38 -1.56
CA ASP A 101 13.70 -17.40 -1.00
C ASP A 101 13.03 -16.82 0.27
N PRO A 102 11.71 -16.96 0.45
CA PRO A 102 11.02 -16.52 1.66
C PRO A 102 11.62 -17.01 2.98
N LYS A 103 12.33 -18.15 2.98
CA LYS A 103 13.01 -18.66 4.18
C LYS A 103 14.21 -17.81 4.59
N ASP A 104 14.81 -17.09 3.65
CA ASP A 104 15.98 -16.25 3.87
C ASP A 104 15.59 -14.79 4.16
N TYR A 105 14.28 -14.50 4.22
CA TYR A 105 13.79 -13.16 4.53
C TYR A 105 14.26 -12.73 5.91
N THR A 106 14.74 -11.50 5.99
CA THR A 106 15.00 -10.86 7.27
C THR A 106 13.69 -10.68 8.02
N LEU A 107 13.81 -10.43 9.32
CA LEU A 107 12.68 -10.12 10.17
C LEU A 107 11.89 -8.90 9.65
N GLN A 108 12.60 -7.90 9.14
CA GLN A 108 12.03 -6.67 8.59
C GLN A 108 11.32 -6.91 7.25
N GLU A 109 11.89 -7.73 6.37
CA GLU A 109 11.25 -8.12 5.10
C GLU A 109 9.97 -8.92 5.34
N ASN A 110 9.98 -9.85 6.30
CA ASN A 110 8.80 -10.64 6.66
C ASN A 110 7.65 -9.76 7.17
N LEU A 111 7.95 -8.80 8.03
CA LEU A 111 6.94 -7.84 8.49
C LEU A 111 6.45 -6.94 7.37
N SER A 112 7.33 -6.47 6.47
CA SER A 112 6.95 -5.62 5.34
C SER A 112 5.97 -6.34 4.40
N VAL A 113 6.26 -7.60 4.06
CA VAL A 113 5.35 -8.44 3.26
C VAL A 113 4.03 -8.69 4.00
N SER A 114 4.06 -8.91 5.32
CA SER A 114 2.86 -9.07 6.14
C SER A 114 1.98 -7.82 6.18
N MET A 115 2.60 -6.64 6.17
CA MET A 115 1.88 -5.38 6.09
C MET A 115 1.16 -5.26 4.74
N LEU A 116 1.82 -5.59 3.63
CA LEU A 116 1.17 -5.62 2.31
C LEU A 116 -0.02 -6.60 2.25
N MET A 117 0.09 -7.76 2.88
CA MET A 117 -1.03 -8.70 2.99
C MET A 117 -2.20 -8.12 3.79
N SER A 118 -1.92 -7.30 4.80
CA SER A 118 -2.95 -6.63 5.61
C SER A 118 -3.67 -5.55 4.80
N LEU A 119 -2.91 -4.69 4.10
CA LEU A 119 -3.45 -3.66 3.21
C LEU A 119 -4.26 -4.26 2.06
N SER A 120 -3.81 -5.39 1.51
CA SER A 120 -4.57 -6.16 0.53
C SER A 120 -5.96 -6.50 1.05
N SER A 121 -6.00 -7.12 2.23
CA SER A 121 -7.24 -7.57 2.85
C SER A 121 -8.16 -6.38 3.08
N PHE A 122 -7.60 -5.26 3.53
CA PHE A 122 -8.30 -3.99 3.66
C PHE A 122 -8.88 -3.48 2.33
N ALA A 123 -8.06 -3.39 1.28
CA ALA A 123 -8.49 -2.97 -0.07
C ALA A 123 -9.60 -3.88 -0.62
N ARG A 124 -9.51 -5.19 -0.39
CA ARG A 124 -10.55 -6.15 -0.79
C ARG A 124 -11.86 -5.94 -0.02
N LYS A 125 -11.79 -5.73 1.31
CA LYS A 125 -12.98 -5.38 2.11
C LYS A 125 -13.61 -4.07 1.62
N PHE A 126 -12.80 -3.08 1.24
CA PHE A 126 -13.28 -1.83 0.66
C PHE A 126 -14.04 -2.07 -0.66
N PHE A 127 -13.50 -2.90 -1.56
CA PHE A 127 -14.19 -3.29 -2.80
C PHE A 127 -15.50 -4.06 -2.55
N GLN A 128 -15.56 -4.88 -1.51
CA GLN A 128 -16.75 -5.68 -1.19
C GLN A 128 -17.85 -4.89 -0.47
N LYS A 129 -17.51 -3.79 0.23
CA LYS A 129 -18.42 -3.07 1.12
C LYS A 129 -19.73 -2.62 0.46
N ASP A 130 -19.64 -1.99 -0.70
CA ASP A 130 -20.81 -1.47 -1.44
C ASP A 130 -20.54 -1.52 -2.96
N PRO A 131 -21.10 -2.49 -3.69
CA PRO A 131 -20.86 -2.62 -5.14
C PRO A 131 -21.57 -1.53 -5.97
N THR A 132 -22.48 -0.75 -5.37
CA THR A 132 -23.20 0.33 -6.09
C THR A 132 -22.36 1.60 -6.26
N LYS A 133 -21.36 1.79 -5.39
CA LYS A 133 -20.42 2.93 -5.45
C LYS A 133 -19.16 2.53 -6.20
N PHE A 134 -18.73 3.37 -7.14
CA PHE A 134 -17.42 3.21 -7.78
C PHE A 134 -16.31 3.58 -6.81
N LYS A 135 -15.31 2.72 -6.69
CA LYS A 135 -14.22 2.86 -5.71
C LYS A 135 -12.87 2.74 -6.39
N ILE A 136 -11.89 3.46 -5.87
CA ILE A 136 -10.53 3.46 -6.39
C ILE A 136 -9.58 3.10 -5.25
N VAL A 137 -8.67 2.16 -5.51
CA VAL A 137 -7.48 1.93 -4.70
C VAL A 137 -6.29 2.40 -5.51
N LEU A 138 -5.54 3.37 -5.00
CA LEU A 138 -4.32 3.86 -5.60
C LEU A 138 -3.13 3.29 -4.83
N LEU A 139 -2.26 2.57 -5.54
CA LEU A 139 -1.00 2.07 -5.03
C LEU A 139 0.09 2.99 -5.55
N ASP A 140 0.55 3.89 -4.68
CA ASP A 140 1.73 4.71 -4.94
C ASP A 140 3.00 3.89 -4.73
N GLU A 141 4.06 4.20 -5.48
CA GLU A 141 5.31 3.43 -5.50
C GLU A 141 5.06 1.92 -5.69
N ALA A 142 4.20 1.59 -6.67
CA ALA A 142 3.75 0.22 -6.93
C ALA A 142 4.90 -0.76 -7.17
N TRP A 143 6.09 -0.30 -7.59
CA TRP A 143 7.28 -1.13 -7.74
C TRP A 143 7.63 -1.91 -6.47
N ALA A 144 7.42 -1.32 -5.28
CA ALA A 144 7.73 -1.99 -4.01
C ALA A 144 6.85 -3.22 -3.80
N ILE A 145 5.58 -3.12 -4.19
CA ILE A 145 4.62 -4.23 -4.12
C ILE A 145 4.92 -5.23 -5.24
N MET A 146 5.12 -4.74 -6.46
CA MET A 146 5.35 -5.58 -7.65
C MET A 146 6.71 -6.29 -7.64
N GLY A 147 7.65 -5.85 -6.79
CA GLY A 147 8.96 -6.46 -6.60
C GLY A 147 8.93 -7.86 -6.01
N THR A 148 7.87 -8.26 -5.30
CA THR A 148 7.78 -9.58 -4.64
C THR A 148 6.81 -10.54 -5.33
N SER A 149 7.02 -11.84 -5.15
CA SER A 149 6.10 -12.85 -5.69
C SER A 149 4.69 -12.73 -5.10
N GLN A 150 4.60 -12.46 -3.80
CA GLN A 150 3.37 -12.28 -3.03
C GLN A 150 2.67 -10.99 -3.42
N GLY A 151 3.40 -9.89 -3.57
CA GLY A 151 2.84 -8.60 -3.99
C GLY A 151 2.31 -8.60 -5.44
N ARG A 152 2.93 -9.36 -6.36
CA ARG A 152 2.35 -9.57 -7.70
C ARG A 152 1.08 -10.41 -7.68
N GLU A 153 1.05 -11.49 -6.88
CA GLU A 153 -0.18 -12.28 -6.73
C GLU A 153 -1.32 -11.42 -6.16
N LEU A 154 -0.99 -10.59 -5.18
CA LEU A 154 -1.86 -9.57 -4.63
C LEU A 154 -2.39 -8.62 -5.71
N ALA A 155 -1.51 -7.95 -6.45
CA ALA A 155 -1.90 -6.99 -7.47
C ALA A 155 -2.84 -7.62 -8.51
N ARG A 156 -2.54 -8.85 -8.97
CA ARG A 156 -3.41 -9.60 -9.89
C ARG A 156 -4.81 -9.84 -9.31
N LYS A 157 -4.89 -10.22 -8.03
CA LYS A 157 -6.18 -10.42 -7.35
C LYS A 157 -6.96 -9.11 -7.27
N LEU A 158 -6.33 -8.00 -6.88
CA LEU A 158 -6.98 -6.69 -6.79
C LEU A 158 -7.52 -6.22 -8.15
N VAL A 159 -6.74 -6.35 -9.22
CA VAL A 159 -7.18 -5.98 -10.59
C VAL A 159 -8.40 -6.80 -11.02
N ARG A 160 -8.33 -8.12 -10.83
CA ARG A 160 -9.41 -9.04 -11.21
C ARG A 160 -10.68 -8.82 -10.41
N GLU A 161 -10.57 -8.71 -9.08
CA GLU A 161 -11.71 -8.51 -8.19
C GLU A 161 -12.29 -7.10 -8.32
N GLY A 162 -11.44 -6.08 -8.51
CA GLY A 162 -11.88 -4.70 -8.67
C GLY A 162 -12.85 -4.55 -9.84
N ARG A 163 -12.52 -5.12 -11.00
CA ARG A 163 -13.40 -5.10 -12.17
C ARG A 163 -14.78 -5.74 -11.90
N ALA A 164 -14.82 -6.83 -11.13
CA ALA A 164 -16.07 -7.52 -10.78
C ALA A 164 -16.91 -6.74 -9.76
N LEU A 165 -16.27 -5.90 -8.95
CA LEU A 165 -16.87 -5.20 -7.81
C LEU A 165 -16.97 -3.68 -8.05
N ASN A 166 -17.15 -3.27 -9.31
CA ASN A 166 -17.30 -1.86 -9.71
C ASN A 166 -16.20 -0.95 -9.12
N SER A 167 -14.96 -1.41 -9.19
CA SER A 167 -13.81 -0.73 -8.59
C SER A 167 -12.62 -0.70 -9.55
N ALA A 168 -11.75 0.28 -9.38
CA ALA A 168 -10.49 0.40 -10.12
C ALA A 168 -9.28 0.34 -9.18
N VAL A 169 -8.16 -0.13 -9.73
CA VAL A 169 -6.86 -0.10 -9.07
C VAL A 169 -5.93 0.75 -9.93
N TYR A 170 -5.33 1.78 -9.34
CA TYR A 170 -4.33 2.61 -9.98
C TYR A 170 -2.95 2.20 -9.46
N PHE A 171 -2.01 2.00 -10.38
CA PHE A 171 -0.62 1.71 -10.08
C PHE A 171 0.20 2.91 -10.52
N ALA A 172 0.80 3.63 -9.57
CA ALA A 172 1.75 4.69 -9.85
C ALA A 172 3.16 4.13 -9.63
N THR A 173 4.01 4.25 -10.66
CA THR A 173 5.39 3.75 -10.62
C THR A 173 6.27 4.58 -11.53
N GLN A 174 7.58 4.52 -11.32
CA GLN A 174 8.55 5.30 -12.09
C GLN A 174 8.88 4.66 -13.45
N SER A 175 8.91 3.32 -13.54
CA SER A 175 9.12 2.60 -14.79
C SER A 175 7.96 1.68 -15.13
N ALA A 176 7.60 1.63 -16.42
CA ALA A 176 6.65 0.64 -16.93
C ALA A 176 7.16 -0.80 -16.74
N SER A 177 8.47 -0.99 -16.60
CA SER A 177 9.11 -2.28 -16.32
C SER A 177 8.77 -2.82 -14.93
N ASP A 178 8.37 -1.96 -13.99
CA ASP A 178 8.02 -2.35 -12.62
C ASP A 178 6.66 -3.05 -12.54
N LEU A 179 5.80 -2.89 -13.55
CA LEU A 179 4.43 -3.42 -13.58
C LEU A 179 4.37 -4.94 -13.79
N GLY A 180 5.50 -5.64 -13.74
CA GLY A 180 5.57 -7.09 -13.79
C GLY A 180 5.47 -7.66 -15.21
N ASP A 181 4.85 -8.82 -15.33
CA ASP A 181 4.80 -9.59 -16.58
C ASP A 181 3.79 -9.01 -17.60
N GLU A 182 3.96 -9.41 -18.87
CA GLU A 182 3.05 -9.01 -19.96
C GLU A 182 1.59 -9.38 -19.69
N THR A 183 1.34 -10.47 -18.95
CA THR A 183 -0.02 -10.86 -18.61
C THR A 183 -0.67 -9.84 -17.69
N PHE A 184 0.08 -9.31 -16.72
CA PHE A 184 -0.39 -8.25 -15.84
C PHE A 184 -0.62 -6.95 -16.61
N LYS A 185 0.36 -6.52 -17.42
CA LYS A 185 0.26 -5.30 -18.23
C LYS A 185 -0.96 -5.31 -19.16
N ASN A 186 -1.30 -6.46 -19.73
CA ASN A 186 -2.48 -6.64 -20.57
C ASN A 186 -3.83 -6.49 -19.83
N ASN A 187 -3.83 -6.56 -18.49
CA ASN A 187 -5.02 -6.29 -17.69
C ASN A 187 -5.17 -4.81 -17.31
N ILE A 188 -4.20 -3.95 -17.67
CA ILE A 188 -4.25 -2.51 -17.42
C ILE A 188 -5.06 -1.85 -18.54
N GLY A 189 -6.27 -1.38 -18.20
CA GLY A 189 -7.19 -0.81 -19.17
C GLY A 189 -6.93 0.65 -19.53
N MET A 190 -6.30 1.44 -18.67
CA MET A 190 -5.95 2.84 -18.94
C MET A 190 -4.48 3.05 -18.60
N LYS A 191 -3.76 3.78 -19.46
CA LYS A 191 -2.32 4.02 -19.29
C LYS A 191 -2.03 5.50 -19.36
N PHE A 192 -1.17 5.95 -18.44
CA PHE A 192 -0.65 7.31 -18.39
C PHE A 192 0.87 7.20 -18.35
N SER A 193 1.55 7.89 -19.25
CA SER A 193 3.01 8.01 -19.22
C SER A 193 3.38 9.48 -19.38
N PHE A 194 4.14 9.98 -18.41
CA PHE A 194 4.63 11.34 -18.40
C PHE A 194 5.98 11.43 -19.09
N ARG A 195 6.50 12.65 -19.19
CA ARG A 195 7.78 12.92 -19.82
C ARG A 195 8.88 12.00 -19.30
N ASN A 196 9.61 11.38 -20.23
CA ASN A 196 10.86 10.69 -19.96
C ASN A 196 11.91 11.10 -21.01
N THR A 197 13.19 11.09 -20.65
CA THR A 197 14.31 11.42 -21.55
C THR A 197 15.30 10.27 -21.72
N ASP A 198 15.15 9.18 -20.96
CA ASP A 198 15.95 7.98 -21.16
C ASP A 198 15.35 7.17 -22.31
N SER A 199 16.13 7.04 -23.39
CA SER A 199 15.74 6.32 -24.59
C SER A 199 15.31 4.87 -24.32
N LYS A 200 15.95 4.17 -23.37
CA LYS A 200 15.57 2.79 -23.04
C LYS A 200 14.21 2.72 -22.36
N GLU A 201 13.96 3.63 -21.41
CA GLU A 201 12.66 3.72 -20.73
C GLU A 201 11.56 4.14 -21.71
N ILE A 202 11.86 5.05 -22.63
CA ILE A 202 10.91 5.43 -23.70
C ILE A 202 10.57 4.21 -24.56
N SER A 203 11.53 3.39 -24.99
CA SER A 203 11.24 2.15 -25.70
C SER A 203 10.32 1.22 -24.89
N SER A 204 10.53 1.07 -23.58
CA SER A 204 9.65 0.30 -22.70
C SER A 204 8.25 0.90 -22.56
N ILE A 205 8.13 2.23 -22.53
CA ILE A 205 6.85 2.95 -22.54
C ILE A 205 6.13 2.69 -23.87
N LEU A 206 6.81 2.82 -25.02
CA LEU A 206 6.21 2.60 -26.33
C LEU A 206 5.71 1.15 -26.48
N ASP A 207 6.52 0.17 -26.06
CA ASP A 207 6.11 -1.23 -26.01
C ASP A 207 4.88 -1.44 -25.11
N PHE A 208 4.89 -0.86 -23.90
CA PHE A 208 3.74 -0.92 -22.99
C PHE A 208 2.46 -0.30 -23.58
N PHE A 209 2.58 0.75 -24.40
CA PHE A 209 1.46 1.38 -25.10
C PHE A 209 1.11 0.67 -26.42
N GLY A 210 1.90 -0.31 -26.87
CA GLY A 210 1.71 -0.96 -28.17
C GLY A 210 1.99 -0.02 -29.35
N LEU A 211 2.88 0.95 -29.17
CA LEU A 211 3.30 1.91 -30.19
C LEU A 211 4.62 1.48 -30.86
N PRO A 212 4.84 1.79 -32.15
CA PRO A 212 6.11 1.53 -32.80
C PRO A 212 7.28 2.26 -32.13
N ASP A 213 8.40 1.56 -31.93
CA ASP A 213 9.65 2.14 -31.45
C ASP A 213 10.36 2.89 -32.60
N ASN A 214 10.07 4.19 -32.76
CA ASN A 214 10.61 5.05 -33.82
C ASN A 214 10.90 6.48 -33.32
N GLU A 215 11.69 7.25 -34.07
CA GLU A 215 12.11 8.61 -33.67
C GLU A 215 10.94 9.56 -33.43
N GLU A 216 9.84 9.44 -34.19
CA GLU A 216 8.66 10.27 -34.04
C GLU A 216 7.97 10.06 -32.68
N ASN A 217 7.75 8.80 -32.30
CA ASN A 217 7.16 8.44 -31.01
C ASN A 217 8.09 8.75 -29.83
N HIS A 218 9.41 8.59 -30.01
CA HIS A 218 10.39 9.04 -29.02
C HIS A 218 10.31 10.54 -28.79
N ALA A 219 10.21 11.32 -29.87
CA ALA A 219 10.09 12.77 -29.80
C ALA A 219 8.80 13.18 -29.07
N ILE A 220 7.68 12.47 -29.25
CA ILE A 220 6.43 12.74 -28.52
C ILE A 220 6.66 12.63 -27.01
N VAL A 221 7.17 11.50 -26.51
CA VAL A 221 7.36 11.26 -25.07
C VAL A 221 8.40 12.20 -24.47
N THR A 222 9.48 12.48 -25.21
CA THR A 222 10.59 13.36 -24.78
C THR A 222 10.15 14.82 -24.62
N ASN A 223 9.25 15.28 -25.50
CA ASN A 223 8.80 16.67 -25.56
C ASN A 223 7.52 16.95 -24.76
N LEU A 224 6.97 15.97 -24.04
CA LEU A 224 5.85 16.22 -23.12
C LEU A 224 6.21 17.32 -22.12
N GLU A 225 5.34 18.30 -21.98
CA GLU A 225 5.49 19.37 -21.00
C GLU A 225 4.99 18.95 -19.61
N THR A 226 5.30 19.74 -18.58
CA THR A 226 4.73 19.54 -17.25
C THR A 226 3.20 19.64 -17.33
N GLY A 227 2.51 18.63 -16.80
CA GLY A 227 1.06 18.50 -16.91
C GLY A 227 0.59 17.77 -18.17
N GLN A 228 1.47 17.40 -19.10
CA GLN A 228 1.13 16.56 -20.24
C GLN A 228 1.51 15.11 -20.01
N CYS A 229 0.70 14.21 -20.55
CA CYS A 229 1.02 12.79 -20.62
C CYS A 229 0.57 12.16 -21.93
N LEU A 230 1.27 11.11 -22.34
CA LEU A 230 0.74 10.14 -23.28
C LEU A 230 -0.33 9.31 -22.55
N PHE A 231 -1.55 9.36 -23.06
CA PHE A 231 -2.71 8.68 -22.50
C PHE A 231 -3.24 7.64 -23.47
N GLN A 232 -3.52 6.44 -22.96
CA GLN A 232 -4.24 5.39 -23.67
C GLN A 232 -5.52 5.03 -22.89
N ASP A 233 -6.65 5.06 -23.59
CA ASP A 233 -7.94 4.71 -22.99
C ASP A 233 -8.27 3.21 -23.06
N ILE A 234 -9.42 2.82 -22.49
CA ILE A 234 -9.92 1.43 -22.47
C ILE A 234 -10.22 0.84 -23.85
N GLN A 235 -10.25 1.67 -24.90
CA GLN A 235 -10.44 1.25 -26.29
C GLN A 235 -9.10 1.15 -27.05
N GLY A 236 -7.98 1.43 -26.38
CA GLY A 236 -6.64 1.42 -26.98
C GLY A 236 -6.31 2.69 -27.78
N ARG A 237 -7.16 3.73 -27.74
CA ARG A 237 -6.88 4.99 -28.43
C ARG A 237 -5.82 5.74 -27.64
N THR A 238 -4.77 6.18 -28.33
CA THR A 238 -3.61 6.80 -27.70
C THR A 238 -3.43 8.23 -28.20
N GLY A 239 -3.15 9.17 -27.29
CA GLY A 239 -2.89 10.56 -27.64
C GLY A 239 -2.27 11.34 -26.49
N VAL A 240 -1.72 12.51 -26.79
CA VAL A 240 -1.23 13.44 -25.76
C VAL A 240 -2.41 14.19 -25.18
N VAL A 241 -2.52 14.18 -23.85
CA VAL A 241 -3.51 14.95 -23.10
C VAL A 241 -2.80 15.92 -22.16
N THR A 242 -3.42 17.08 -21.95
CA THR A 242 -2.97 18.08 -20.97
C THR A 242 -3.89 18.03 -19.76
N MET A 243 -3.30 17.85 -18.59
CA MET A 243 -3.96 17.82 -17.29
C MET A 243 -3.90 19.22 -16.70
N ASP A 244 -5.08 19.82 -16.53
CA ASP A 244 -5.23 21.10 -15.85
C ASP A 244 -5.81 20.86 -14.45
N VAL A 245 -5.06 21.25 -13.41
CA VAL A 245 -5.50 21.09 -12.02
C VAL A 245 -6.30 22.34 -11.64
N VAL A 246 -7.63 22.22 -11.76
CA VAL A 246 -8.56 23.34 -11.57
C VAL A 246 -8.52 23.93 -10.15
N PHE A 247 -8.19 23.12 -9.14
CA PHE A 247 -8.16 23.54 -7.74
C PHE A 247 -6.73 23.69 -7.24
N LYS A 248 -6.32 24.94 -7.00
CA LYS A 248 -4.98 25.25 -6.51
C LYS A 248 -4.69 24.60 -5.14
N ASP A 249 -5.67 24.58 -4.24
CA ASP A 249 -5.47 24.00 -2.91
C ASP A 249 -5.14 22.50 -2.98
N LEU A 250 -5.71 21.78 -3.94
CA LEU A 250 -5.34 20.38 -4.20
C LEU A 250 -3.92 20.29 -4.78
N TYR A 251 -3.57 21.16 -5.73
CA TYR A 251 -2.21 21.19 -6.27
C TYR A 251 -1.16 21.41 -5.17
N ASP A 252 -1.40 22.37 -4.28
CA ASP A 252 -0.49 22.73 -3.19
C ASP A 252 -0.44 21.62 -2.11
N ALA A 253 -1.58 20.98 -1.80
CA ALA A 253 -1.63 19.87 -0.84
C ALA A 253 -0.85 18.63 -1.27
N PHE A 254 -0.78 18.36 -2.58
CA PHE A 254 -0.05 17.24 -3.16
C PHE A 254 1.38 17.60 -3.62
N ASP A 255 1.86 18.82 -3.36
CA ASP A 255 3.24 19.20 -3.67
C ASP A 255 4.24 18.59 -2.68
N THR A 256 4.88 17.50 -3.10
CA THR A 256 5.85 16.75 -2.29
C THR A 256 7.26 17.33 -2.32
N ARG A 257 7.50 18.45 -3.02
CA ARG A 257 8.84 19.06 -3.11
C ARG A 257 9.29 19.57 -1.73
N PRO A 258 10.57 19.38 -1.34
CA PRO A 258 11.06 19.74 -0.01
C PRO A 258 10.78 21.19 0.45
N ASN A 259 10.70 22.13 -0.50
CA ASN A 259 10.46 23.55 -0.22
C ASN A 259 8.97 23.96 -0.25
N ALA A 260 8.10 23.13 -0.81
CA ALA A 260 6.66 23.42 -0.88
C ALA A 260 5.99 23.37 0.50
N ARG A 261 6.34 22.37 1.31
CA ARG A 261 5.86 22.20 2.70
C ARG A 261 6.18 23.39 3.61
N LYS A 262 7.33 24.06 3.40
CA LYS A 262 7.71 25.26 4.19
C LYS A 262 6.84 26.47 3.87
N ASN A 263 6.38 26.58 2.63
CA ASN A 263 5.54 27.69 2.18
C ASN A 263 4.07 27.46 2.58
N TYR A 264 3.58 26.22 2.52
CA TYR A 264 2.21 25.87 2.95
C TYR A 264 1.99 26.06 4.46
N ARG A 265 2.97 25.72 5.30
CA ARG A 265 2.90 26.00 6.75
C ARG A 265 2.90 27.49 7.06
N LYS A 266 3.66 28.30 6.32
CA LYS A 266 3.68 29.76 6.49
C LYS A 266 2.36 30.42 6.10
N SER A 267 1.71 29.98 5.01
CA SER A 267 0.43 30.56 4.59
C SER A 267 -0.72 30.20 5.54
N ASN A 268 -0.73 28.99 6.09
CA ASN A 268 -1.79 28.55 7.00
C ASN A 268 -1.67 29.10 8.43
N ASP A 269 -0.48 29.50 8.86
CA ASP A 269 -0.32 30.22 10.13
C ASP A 269 -0.94 31.64 10.07
N ASP A 270 -1.08 32.21 8.87
CA ASP A 270 -1.78 33.49 8.63
C ASP A 270 -3.31 33.32 8.43
N GLU A 271 -3.81 32.12 8.13
CA GLU A 271 -5.21 31.82 7.78
C GLU A 271 -5.91 30.81 8.73
N LYS A 272 -5.66 30.86 10.04
CA LYS A 272 -6.43 30.03 11.00
C LYS A 272 -7.91 30.43 11.09
N GLN A 273 -8.73 29.88 10.20
CA GLN A 273 -10.16 29.63 10.43
C GLN A 273 -10.55 28.21 9.98
N GLU A 274 -10.90 27.40 10.99
CA GLU A 274 -11.68 26.15 11.01
C GLU A 274 -11.74 25.29 9.72
N VAL A 275 -10.87 24.27 9.66
CA VAL A 275 -11.17 23.03 8.95
C VAL A 275 -10.88 21.86 9.89
N ASN A 276 -11.94 21.18 10.33
CA ASN A 276 -11.86 19.95 11.12
C ASN A 276 -11.43 18.77 10.23
N ALA A 277 -10.12 18.63 9.99
CA ALA A 277 -9.53 17.40 9.48
C ALA A 277 -8.84 16.67 10.64
N THR A 278 -9.21 15.40 10.88
CA THR A 278 -8.56 14.61 11.94
C THR A 278 -7.30 13.98 11.36
N PHE A 279 -6.14 14.56 11.67
CA PHE A 279 -4.84 13.94 11.45
C PHE A 279 -4.42 13.22 12.74
N VAL A 280 -4.04 11.94 12.63
CA VAL A 280 -3.46 11.19 13.74
C VAL A 280 -1.95 11.40 13.69
N GLU A 281 -1.44 12.33 14.49
CA GLU A 281 -0.01 12.42 14.84
C GLU A 281 0.15 11.96 16.30
N GLU A 282 0.87 10.86 16.51
CA GLU A 282 1.28 10.44 17.87
C GLU A 282 2.54 11.18 18.32
N GLY A 283 2.45 11.81 19.50
CA GLY A 283 3.55 11.89 20.46
C GLY A 283 4.64 12.94 20.23
N GLY A 284 4.45 14.15 20.76
CA GLY A 284 5.53 15.10 21.02
C GLY A 284 5.14 16.14 22.05
N GLU A 285 5.68 16.04 23.27
CA GLU A 285 5.41 16.90 24.43
C GLU A 285 5.48 18.41 24.13
N LYS A 286 4.51 19.13 24.68
CA LYS A 286 4.50 20.60 24.74
C LYS A 286 5.60 21.08 25.67
N ILE A 287 6.67 21.66 25.10
CA ILE A 287 7.56 22.54 25.87
C ILE A 287 7.06 23.98 25.69
N ASN A 288 6.46 24.48 26.76
CA ASN A 288 6.03 25.86 26.89
C ASN A 288 7.26 26.73 27.20
N VAL A 289 7.63 27.63 26.30
CA VAL A 289 8.57 28.72 26.61
C VAL A 289 7.93 30.02 26.16
N GLY A 290 7.14 30.62 27.04
CA GLY A 290 6.92 32.06 26.97
C GLY A 290 8.23 32.78 27.28
N VAL A 291 8.41 33.99 26.73
CA VAL A 291 8.56 35.24 27.49
C VAL A 291 8.68 36.42 26.50
N SER A 292 7.88 37.44 26.80
CA SER A 292 7.79 38.85 26.34
C SER A 292 7.47 39.12 24.87
#